data_AF-A0A7V3LX62-F1
#
_entry.id   AF-A0A7V3LX62-F1
#
_cell.length_a   1.000
_cell.length_b   1.000
_cell.length_c   1.000
_cell.angle_alpha   90.00
_cell.angle_beta   90.00
_cell.angle_gamma   90.00
#
_symmetry.space_group_name_H-M   'P 1'
#
loop_
_entity.id
_entity.type
_entity.pdbx_description
1 polymer ?
#
loop_
_entity_poly.entity_id
_entity_poly.type
_entity_poly.pdbx_seq_one_letter_code
_entity_poly.pdbx_strand_id
1 'polypeptide(L)'
;MTTTWKTLLILAALALALTLAACAGGSGGDPAKTVERYLQAKVEGDEQVVRSLLCSEMEANAFQEINAFTSVSGAHIEGMKCQWKEGADVVACEGKIVATYGAEETEFPLTAYRVVKEDGEWKWCGETALTQ
;
A
#
# COMPACT_ATOMS: atom_id res chain seq x y z
N MET A 1 38.77 37.80 -1.28
CA MET A 1 37.66 37.53 -0.33
C MET A 1 36.27 37.44 -0.99
N THR A 2 36.16 37.44 -2.33
CA THR A 2 34.87 37.38 -3.06
C THR A 2 34.66 36.06 -3.82
N THR A 3 35.70 35.25 -3.99
CA THR A 3 35.67 33.96 -4.70
C THR A 3 35.14 32.80 -3.86
N THR A 4 35.38 32.82 -2.54
CA THR A 4 34.94 31.75 -1.61
C THR A 4 33.42 31.72 -1.38
N TRP A 5 32.77 32.89 -1.41
CA TRP A 5 31.30 32.99 -1.33
C TRP A 5 30.65 32.39 -2.59
N LYS A 6 31.17 32.74 -3.78
CA LYS A 6 30.63 32.25 -5.05
C LYS A 6 30.75 30.73 -5.17
N THR A 7 31.85 30.13 -4.71
CA THR A 7 31.99 28.67 -4.67
C THR A 7 31.08 28.00 -3.65
N LEU A 8 30.81 28.63 -2.50
CA LEU A 8 29.84 28.12 -1.51
C LEU A 8 28.40 28.12 -2.04
N LEU A 9 27.99 29.18 -2.75
CA LEU A 9 26.64 29.26 -3.34
C LEU A 9 26.43 28.22 -4.45
N ILE A 10 27.45 27.95 -5.26
CA ILE A 10 27.38 26.93 -6.33
C ILE A 10 27.31 25.52 -5.72
N LEU A 11 28.06 25.25 -4.65
CA LEU A 11 28.00 23.97 -3.93
C LEU A 11 26.64 23.73 -3.25
N ALA A 12 26.04 24.78 -2.67
CA ALA A 12 24.71 24.70 -2.06
C ALA A 12 23.60 24.48 -3.10
N ALA A 13 23.69 25.14 -4.27
CA ALA A 13 22.74 24.94 -5.37
C ALA A 13 22.86 23.54 -5.99
N LEU A 14 24.08 22.99 -6.10
CA LEU A 14 24.31 21.64 -6.61
C LEU A 14 23.80 20.57 -5.64
N ALA A 15 23.99 20.76 -4.33
CA ALA A 15 23.45 19.88 -3.29
C ALA A 15 21.90 19.89 -3.26
N LEU A 16 21.29 21.05 -3.52
CA LEU A 16 19.82 21.17 -3.61
C LEU A 16 19.27 20.52 -4.89
N ALA A 17 20.01 20.53 -6.00
CA ALA A 17 19.59 19.84 -7.24
C ALA A 17 19.62 18.31 -7.12
N LEU A 18 20.51 17.76 -6.29
CA LEU A 18 20.63 16.32 -6.04
C LEU A 18 19.47 15.74 -5.22
N THR A 19 18.79 16.55 -4.39
CA THR A 19 17.64 16.07 -3.60
C THR A 19 16.36 15.95 -4.42
N LEU A 20 16.21 16.68 -5.54
CA LEU A 20 15.04 16.57 -6.41
C LEU A 20 15.05 15.33 -7.31
N ALA A 21 16.24 14.79 -7.64
CA ALA A 21 16.35 13.58 -8.46
C ALA A 21 15.91 12.30 -7.73
N ALA A 22 15.85 12.32 -6.39
CA ALA A 22 15.38 11.17 -5.59
C ALA A 22 13.86 10.96 -5.66
N CYS A 23 13.08 11.98 -6.06
CA CYS A 23 11.64 11.84 -6.32
C CYS A 23 11.31 11.47 -7.78
N ALA A 24 12.32 11.22 -8.63
CA ALA A 24 12.13 10.81 -10.03
C ALA A 24 12.33 9.29 -10.25
N GLY A 25 12.50 8.52 -9.16
CA GLY A 25 12.65 7.07 -9.20
C GLY A 25 11.33 6.35 -9.48
N GLY A 26 10.97 6.23 -10.76
CA GLY A 26 10.11 5.16 -11.31
C GLY A 26 8.70 5.04 -10.72
N SER A 27 7.75 5.79 -11.29
CA SER A 27 6.31 5.66 -11.01
C SER A 27 5.71 4.37 -11.57
N GLY A 28 6.06 3.28 -10.90
CA GLY A 28 5.46 1.97 -11.05
C GLY A 28 5.83 1.18 -9.82
N GLY A 29 5.21 1.50 -8.69
CA GLY A 29 5.39 0.76 -7.44
C GLY A 29 5.19 -0.75 -7.65
N ASP A 30 5.61 -1.56 -6.68
CA ASP A 30 5.35 -3.00 -6.72
C ASP A 30 3.88 -3.27 -6.34
N PRO A 31 3.05 -3.87 -7.21
CA PRO A 31 1.65 -4.17 -6.90
C PRO A 31 1.50 -5.09 -5.68
N ALA A 32 2.43 -6.03 -5.48
CA ALA A 32 2.40 -6.88 -4.29
C ALA A 32 2.59 -6.03 -3.02
N LYS A 33 3.50 -5.06 -3.05
CA LYS A 33 3.71 -4.12 -1.93
C LYS A 33 2.52 -3.18 -1.72
N THR A 34 1.84 -2.76 -2.78
CA THR A 34 0.58 -2.00 -2.66
C THR A 34 -0.46 -2.81 -1.89
N VAL A 35 -0.65 -4.09 -2.23
CA VAL A 35 -1.63 -4.95 -1.55
C VAL A 35 -1.22 -5.24 -0.11
N GLU A 36 0.05 -5.55 0.16
CA GLU A 36 0.54 -5.75 1.53
C GLU A 36 0.30 -4.51 2.40
N ARG A 37 0.60 -3.31 1.88
CA ARG A 37 0.36 -2.05 2.58
C ARG A 37 -1.12 -1.79 2.81
N TYR A 38 -1.96 -2.08 1.81
CA TYR A 38 -3.41 -1.94 1.93
C TYR A 38 -3.97 -2.84 3.04
N LEU A 39 -3.62 -4.13 3.03
CA LEU A 39 -4.10 -5.09 4.01
C LEU A 39 -3.65 -4.73 5.42
N GLN A 40 -2.39 -4.33 5.58
CA GLN A 40 -1.88 -3.85 6.88
C GLN A 40 -2.68 -2.64 7.37
N ALA A 41 -2.86 -1.63 6.52
CA ALA A 41 -3.62 -0.43 6.86
C ALA A 41 -5.09 -0.73 7.18
N LYS A 42 -5.72 -1.67 6.46
CA LYS A 42 -7.09 -2.14 6.71
C LYS A 42 -7.23 -2.76 8.09
N VAL A 43 -6.26 -3.60 8.50
CA VAL A 43 -6.25 -4.24 9.82
C VAL A 43 -5.98 -3.23 10.94
N GLU A 44 -5.14 -2.23 10.69
CA GLU A 44 -4.84 -1.15 11.64
C GLU A 44 -5.92 -0.06 11.70
N GLY A 45 -6.87 -0.04 10.76
CA GLY A 45 -7.85 1.02 10.62
C GLY A 45 -7.25 2.37 10.18
N ASP A 46 -6.11 2.36 9.47
CA ASP A 46 -5.45 3.57 8.96
C ASP A 46 -6.24 4.14 7.77
N GLU A 47 -7.17 5.04 8.08
CA GLU A 47 -8.02 5.73 7.09
C GLU A 47 -7.22 6.41 5.98
N GLN A 48 -6.11 7.08 6.32
CA GLN A 48 -5.35 7.84 5.34
C GLN A 48 -4.70 6.89 4.33
N VAL A 49 -4.06 5.82 4.82
CA VAL A 49 -3.39 4.86 3.95
C VAL A 49 -4.41 4.06 3.14
N VAL A 50 -5.50 3.59 3.76
CA VAL A 50 -6.58 2.86 3.05
C VAL A 50 -7.14 3.70 1.90
N ARG A 51 -7.52 4.96 2.16
CA ARG A 51 -8.01 5.85 1.09
C ARG A 51 -6.99 6.13 0.00
N SER A 52 -5.71 6.26 0.36
CA SER A 52 -4.65 6.52 -0.63
C SER A 52 -4.38 5.33 -1.56
N LEU A 53 -4.68 4.12 -1.10
CA LEU A 53 -4.40 2.87 -1.83
C LEU A 53 -5.65 2.28 -2.48
N LEU A 54 -6.86 2.72 -2.12
CA LEU A 54 -8.10 2.35 -2.79
C LEU A 54 -8.12 2.89 -4.22
N CYS A 55 -8.59 2.08 -5.16
CA CYS A 55 -8.90 2.54 -6.49
C CYS A 55 -10.23 3.30 -6.50
N SER A 56 -10.43 4.11 -7.53
CA SER A 56 -11.64 4.93 -7.72
C SER A 56 -12.94 4.13 -7.64
N GLU A 57 -12.96 2.91 -8.17
CA GLU A 57 -14.13 2.01 -8.13
C GLU A 57 -14.55 1.65 -6.69
N MET A 58 -13.60 1.59 -5.76
CA MET A 58 -13.81 1.15 -4.38
C MET A 58 -13.93 2.31 -3.38
N GLU A 59 -13.85 3.57 -3.82
CA GLU A 59 -13.95 4.73 -2.92
C GLU A 59 -15.30 4.80 -2.18
N ALA A 60 -16.39 4.37 -2.84
CA ALA A 60 -17.71 4.28 -2.22
C ALA A 60 -17.76 3.28 -1.05
N ASN A 61 -16.84 2.30 -1.05
CA ASN A 61 -16.70 1.28 -0.02
C ASN A 61 -15.66 1.64 1.04
N ALA A 62 -14.99 2.79 0.94
CA ALA A 62 -13.89 3.16 1.83
C ALA A 62 -14.28 3.11 3.31
N PHE A 63 -15.51 3.52 3.67
CA PHE A 63 -15.97 3.46 5.05
C PHE A 63 -16.01 2.01 5.57
N GLN A 64 -16.52 1.06 4.79
CA GLN A 64 -16.54 -0.35 5.18
C GLN A 64 -15.14 -0.93 5.27
N GLU A 65 -14.26 -0.60 4.32
CA GLU A 65 -12.88 -1.09 4.31
C GLU A 65 -12.10 -0.61 5.54
N ILE A 66 -12.21 0.67 5.89
CA ILE A 66 -11.54 1.26 7.06
C ILE A 66 -12.06 0.64 8.36
N ASN A 67 -13.37 0.36 8.44
CA ASN A 67 -14.01 -0.11 9.67
C ASN A 67 -14.14 -1.63 9.77
N ALA A 68 -13.55 -2.39 8.85
CA ALA A 68 -13.68 -3.83 8.79
C ALA A 68 -13.28 -4.53 10.09
N PHE A 69 -12.28 -3.98 10.80
CA PHE A 69 -11.74 -4.56 12.04
C PHE A 69 -11.77 -3.60 13.24
N THR A 70 -12.45 -2.45 13.16
CA THR A 70 -12.44 -1.45 14.25
C THR A 70 -13.29 -1.86 15.45
N SER A 71 -14.24 -2.79 15.30
CA SER A 71 -15.10 -3.28 16.38
C SER A 71 -14.58 -4.56 17.06
N VAL A 72 -13.46 -5.11 16.60
CA VAL A 72 -12.88 -6.36 17.13
C VAL A 72 -11.58 -6.07 17.87
N SER A 73 -11.15 -7.01 18.71
CA SER A 73 -9.88 -6.92 19.40
C SER A 73 -8.82 -7.77 18.71
N GLY A 74 -7.55 -7.40 18.87
CA GLY A 74 -6.42 -8.24 18.44
C GLY A 74 -6.36 -8.48 16.93
N ALA A 75 -6.90 -7.59 16.09
CA ALA A 75 -6.80 -7.71 14.65
C ALA A 75 -5.32 -7.59 14.22
N HIS A 76 -4.78 -8.62 13.58
CA HIS A 76 -3.40 -8.63 13.06
C HIS A 76 -3.26 -9.60 11.90
N ILE A 77 -2.16 -9.46 11.13
CA ILE A 77 -1.87 -10.34 9.99
C ILE A 77 -0.77 -11.32 10.37
N GLU A 78 -1.00 -12.60 10.08
CA GLU A 78 -0.02 -13.66 10.23
C GLU A 78 0.41 -14.22 8.87
N GLY A 79 1.72 -14.34 8.67
CA GLY A 79 2.28 -15.06 7.53
C GLY A 79 2.08 -14.41 6.15
N MET A 80 1.79 -13.10 6.09
CA MET A 80 1.54 -12.40 4.83
C MET A 80 2.70 -12.52 3.85
N LYS A 81 2.40 -13.03 2.66
CA LYS A 81 3.33 -13.06 1.52
C LYS A 81 2.54 -12.83 0.25
N CYS A 82 2.76 -11.72 -0.43
CA CYS A 82 2.10 -11.42 -1.69
C CYS A 82 3.04 -11.60 -2.88
N GLN A 83 2.52 -12.15 -3.96
CA GLN A 83 3.22 -12.35 -5.22
C GLN A 83 2.40 -11.75 -6.36
N TRP A 84 3.07 -10.97 -7.19
CA TRP A 84 2.52 -10.42 -8.40
C TRP A 84 3.26 -10.97 -9.61
N LYS A 85 2.50 -11.36 -10.63
CA LYS A 85 3.06 -11.72 -11.92
C LYS A 85 3.04 -10.49 -12.82
N GLU A 86 4.16 -10.19 -13.46
CA GLU A 86 4.26 -9.04 -14.35
C GLU A 86 3.16 -9.03 -15.41
N GLY A 87 2.47 -7.90 -15.54
CA GLY A 87 1.37 -7.69 -16.48
C GLY A 87 0.02 -8.25 -16.02
N ALA A 88 -0.07 -8.92 -14.87
CA ALA A 88 -1.34 -9.33 -14.28
C ALA A 88 -2.04 -8.16 -13.58
N ASP A 89 -3.37 -8.21 -13.52
CA ASP A 89 -4.21 -7.33 -12.70
C ASP A 89 -4.56 -7.96 -11.34
N VAL A 90 -3.88 -9.05 -10.98
CA VAL A 90 -4.12 -9.82 -9.75
C VAL A 90 -2.83 -10.02 -8.98
N VAL A 91 -2.90 -9.81 -7.66
CA VAL A 91 -1.88 -10.18 -6.68
C VAL A 91 -2.41 -11.35 -5.86
N ALA A 92 -1.66 -12.44 -5.80
CA ALA A 92 -1.96 -13.57 -4.93
C ALA A 92 -1.24 -13.40 -3.60
N CYS A 93 -1.94 -13.58 -2.48
CA CYS A 93 -1.34 -13.50 -1.15
C CYS A 93 -1.63 -14.77 -0.35
N GLU A 94 -0.63 -15.18 0.43
CA GLU A 94 -0.75 -16.21 1.47
C GLU A 94 -0.75 -15.54 2.85
N GLY A 95 -1.25 -16.26 3.85
CA GLY A 95 -1.37 -15.78 5.23
C GLY A 95 -2.84 -15.65 5.65
N LYS A 96 -3.06 -15.00 6.79
CA LYS A 96 -4.41 -14.77 7.33
C LYS A 96 -4.46 -13.52 8.19
N ILE A 97 -5.64 -12.91 8.26
CA ILE A 97 -5.98 -11.94 9.30
C ILE A 97 -6.59 -12.72 10.46
N VAL A 98 -6.12 -12.47 11.67
CA VAL A 98 -6.69 -13.03 12.90
C VAL A 98 -7.36 -11.90 13.66
N ALA A 99 -8.59 -12.11 14.12
CA ALA A 99 -9.31 -11.16 14.96
C ALA A 99 -10.10 -11.88 16.06
N THR A 100 -10.24 -11.23 17.22
CA THR A 100 -10.97 -11.77 18.36
C THR A 100 -12.37 -11.15 18.48
N TYR A 101 -13.38 -12.01 18.41
CA TYR A 101 -14.79 -11.67 18.65
C TYR A 101 -15.21 -12.22 20.02
N GLY A 102 -15.20 -11.35 21.04
CA GLY A 102 -15.47 -11.77 22.41
C GLY A 102 -14.36 -12.70 22.93
N ALA A 103 -14.64 -14.00 23.03
CA ALA A 103 -13.69 -15.02 23.47
C ALA A 103 -13.21 -15.94 22.34
N GLU A 104 -13.70 -15.75 21.11
CA GLU A 104 -13.39 -16.60 19.97
C GLU A 104 -12.43 -15.88 19.01
N GLU A 105 -11.39 -16.59 18.58
CA GLU A 105 -10.53 -16.14 17.48
C GLU A 105 -11.14 -16.58 16.16
N THR A 106 -11.23 -15.65 15.21
CA THR A 106 -11.66 -15.90 13.84
C THR A 106 -10.51 -15.61 12.89
N GLU A 107 -10.26 -16.55 11.98
CA GLU A 107 -9.23 -16.46 10.97
C GLU A 107 -9.85 -16.18 9.60
N PHE A 108 -9.28 -15.20 8.88
CA PHE A 108 -9.66 -14.82 7.53
C PHE A 108 -8.46 -15.04 6.60
N PRO A 109 -8.44 -16.13 5.82
CA PRO A 109 -7.33 -16.39 4.90
C PRO A 109 -7.18 -15.26 3.87
N LEU A 110 -5.94 -14.87 3.60
CA LEU A 110 -5.65 -14.01 2.46
C LEU A 110 -5.79 -14.82 1.17
N THR A 111 -6.26 -14.18 0.10
CA THR A 111 -6.54 -14.86 -1.17
C THR A 111 -5.91 -14.12 -2.34
N ALA A 112 -6.70 -13.59 -3.26
CA ALA A 112 -6.22 -12.79 -4.37
C ALA A 112 -6.94 -11.45 -4.40
N TYR A 113 -6.21 -10.44 -4.87
CA TYR A 113 -6.67 -9.07 -4.87
C TYR A 113 -6.43 -8.46 -6.24
N ARG A 114 -7.45 -7.80 -6.77
CA ARG A 114 -7.32 -7.05 -8.00
C ARG A 114 -6.55 -5.76 -7.73
N VAL A 115 -5.67 -5.42 -8.64
CA VAL A 115 -4.90 -4.18 -8.64
C VAL A 115 -5.08 -3.46 -9.97
N VAL A 116 -5.18 -2.15 -9.91
CA VAL A 116 -5.27 -1.29 -11.10
C VAL A 116 -4.24 -0.18 -11.02
N LYS A 117 -3.83 0.34 -12.17
CA LYS A 117 -2.93 1.48 -12.23
C LYS A 117 -3.73 2.74 -12.54
N GLU A 118 -3.82 3.65 -11.57
CA GLU A 118 -4.50 4.94 -11.68
C GLU A 118 -3.48 6.05 -11.44
N ASP A 119 -3.42 7.04 -12.34
CA ASP A 119 -2.49 8.17 -12.26
C ASP A 119 -1.01 7.78 -12.06
N GLY A 120 -0.61 6.63 -12.60
CA GLY A 120 0.76 6.12 -12.49
C GLY A 120 1.03 5.30 -11.22
N GLU A 121 0.08 5.23 -10.29
CA GLU A 121 0.18 4.49 -9.03
C GLU A 121 -0.65 3.21 -9.06
N TRP A 122 -0.18 2.17 -8.38
CA TRP A 122 -0.99 0.96 -8.18
C TRP A 122 -1.94 1.15 -7.01
N LYS A 123 -3.19 0.75 -7.24
CA LYS A 123 -4.29 0.80 -6.28
C LYS A 123 -4.86 -0.59 -6.06
N TRP A 124 -5.27 -0.88 -4.83
CA TRP A 124 -6.06 -2.05 -4.46
C TRP A 124 -7.51 -1.85 -4.90
N CYS A 125 -8.08 -2.90 -5.50
CA CYS A 125 -9.30 -2.76 -6.29
C CYS A 125 -10.25 -3.96 -6.12
N GLY A 126 -10.33 -4.47 -4.90
CA GLY A 126 -11.24 -5.55 -4.52
C GLY A 126 -10.56 -6.90 -4.33
N GLU A 127 -11.22 -7.76 -3.57
CA GLU A 127 -10.95 -9.18 -3.53
C GLU A 127 -11.36 -9.84 -4.86
N THR A 128 -10.62 -10.87 -5.29
CA THR A 128 -10.93 -11.62 -6.51
C THR A 128 -10.57 -13.09 -6.34
N ALA A 129 -11.14 -13.95 -7.18
CA ALA A 129 -10.78 -15.36 -7.22
C ALA A 129 -9.51 -15.56 -8.07
N LEU A 130 -8.62 -16.46 -7.61
CA LEU A 130 -7.62 -17.05 -8.50
C LEU A 130 -8.38 -17.88 -9.54
N THR A 131 -8.53 -17.35 -10.76
CA THR A 131 -8.97 -18.18 -11.88
C THR A 131 -7.85 -19.18 -12.16
N GLN A 132 -8.12 -20.45 -11.87
CA GLN A 132 -7.22 -21.57 -12.15
C GLN A 132 -7.12 -21.85 -13.65
#